data_AF-A0A4V0IB56-F1
#
_entry.id   AF-A0A4V0IB56-F1
#
_cell.length_a   1.000
_cell.length_b   1.000
_cell.length_c   1.000
_cell.angle_alpha   90.00
_cell.angle_beta   90.00
_cell.angle_gamma   90.00
#
_symmetry.space_group_name_H-M   'P 1'
#
loop_
_entity.id
_entity.type
_entity.pdbx_description
1 polymer ?
#
loop_
_entity_poly.entity_id
_entity_poly.type
_entity_poly.pdbx_seq_one_letter_code
_entity_poly.pdbx_strand_id
1 'polypeptide(L)'
;MHLQTIGGITVPMIGVVAAGYLTWGYGFGWLDLGLLVVMYLVSMLGVTVGFHRLLTHRGFETTNTLRFMWAVFGSMSVEAPVLQWVAMHRRHHQYSDAPDDPHSPHHSGPGLVGWLKGFFRAHVGWAFEPDPENLHRYIPDLLKSPSMRFANKMFAVWVALGLLIPAVVGGLVTMSWFGALTGFIWGGLVRVFLGHHATWSVNSICHIWGKRPYESNDLSTNNALVGVVALGEGWHNNHHAFPTSARHGLEWWQFDLSWIVIRGMQAVGLAWKVKLPSATDLANRRRDPNTRPPLPTTSDAPIPDASN
;
A
#
# COMPACT_ATOMS: atom_id res chain seq x y z
N MET A 1 0.98 12.00 19.31
CA MET A 1 1.68 11.98 18.00
C MET A 1 2.89 11.07 18.13
N HIS A 2 2.90 9.93 17.44
CA HIS A 2 3.87 8.88 17.72
C HIS A 2 5.21 9.18 17.04
N LEU A 3 6.26 9.32 17.85
CA LEU A 3 7.67 9.44 17.43
C LEU A 3 8.06 8.40 16.35
N GLN A 4 7.39 7.26 16.38
CA GLN A 4 7.53 6.17 15.41
C GLN A 4 7.16 6.57 13.98
N THR A 5 6.07 7.32 13.78
CA THR A 5 5.65 7.75 12.42
C THR A 5 6.59 8.80 11.87
N ILE A 6 6.99 9.77 12.70
CA ILE A 6 7.99 10.77 12.31
C ILE A 6 9.28 10.08 11.91
N GLY A 7 9.82 9.20 12.77
CA GLY A 7 11.04 8.45 12.47
C GLY A 7 10.91 7.57 11.22
N GLY A 8 9.77 6.88 11.06
CA GLY A 8 9.48 6.02 9.92
C GLY A 8 9.47 6.75 8.58
N ILE A 9 9.17 8.06 8.55
CA ILE A 9 9.18 8.88 7.34
C ILE A 9 10.52 9.61 7.17
N THR A 10 11.06 10.22 8.24
CA THR A 10 12.25 11.07 8.13
C THR A 10 13.55 10.28 8.00
N VAL A 11 13.67 9.11 8.66
CA VAL A 11 14.91 8.31 8.62
C VAL A 11 15.18 7.74 7.21
N PRO A 12 14.19 7.18 6.48
CA PRO A 12 14.38 6.80 5.08
C PRO A 12 14.82 7.97 4.19
N MET A 13 14.27 9.17 4.40
CA MET A 13 14.66 10.38 3.66
C MET A 13 16.13 10.73 3.88
N ILE A 14 16.62 10.65 5.12
CA ILE A 14 18.04 10.81 5.45
C ILE A 14 18.86 9.73 4.74
N GLY A 15 18.35 8.49 4.67
CA GLY A 15 18.98 7.38 3.94
C GLY A 15 19.22 7.69 2.46
N VAL A 16 18.27 8.36 1.78
CA VAL A 16 18.44 8.80 0.39
C VAL A 16 19.57 9.82 0.24
N VAL A 17 19.63 10.81 1.14
CA VAL A 17 20.73 11.80 1.15
C VAL A 17 22.07 11.12 1.41
N ALA A 18 22.13 10.21 2.38
CA ALA A 18 23.32 9.43 2.68
C ALA A 18 23.76 8.54 1.51
N ALA A 19 22.80 7.92 0.81
CA ALA A 19 23.07 7.14 -0.39
C ALA A 19 23.74 7.98 -1.46
N GLY A 20 23.21 9.19 -1.73
CA GLY A 20 23.77 10.13 -2.71
C GLY A 20 25.20 10.55 -2.36
N TYR A 21 25.46 10.84 -1.08
CA TYR A 21 26.80 11.23 -0.62
C TYR A 21 27.80 10.05 -0.66
N LEU A 22 27.42 8.87 -0.16
CA LEU A 22 28.34 7.73 -0.01
C LEU A 22 28.65 7.03 -1.34
N THR A 23 27.72 7.07 -2.29
CA THR A 23 27.94 6.52 -3.63
C THR A 23 28.59 7.53 -4.58
N TRP A 24 28.79 8.77 -4.14
CA TRP A 24 29.44 9.81 -4.95
C TRP A 24 30.89 9.43 -5.26
N GLY A 25 31.20 9.16 -6.53
CA GLY A 25 32.53 8.75 -6.98
C GLY A 25 32.88 7.28 -6.76
N TYR A 26 32.14 6.54 -5.92
CA TYR A 26 32.37 5.11 -5.64
C TYR A 26 31.36 4.18 -6.33
N GLY A 27 30.20 4.71 -6.73
CA GLY A 27 29.19 4.01 -7.51
C GLY A 27 28.18 3.21 -6.69
N PHE A 28 27.13 2.78 -7.37
CA PHE A 28 26.08 1.88 -6.89
C PHE A 28 26.28 0.52 -7.55
N GLY A 29 26.53 -0.52 -6.74
CA GLY A 29 26.89 -1.84 -7.24
C GLY A 29 25.68 -2.70 -7.59
N TRP A 30 25.92 -3.76 -8.36
CA TRP A 30 24.88 -4.77 -8.66
C TRP A 30 24.34 -5.46 -7.40
N LEU A 31 25.17 -5.62 -6.37
CA LEU A 31 24.74 -6.14 -5.08
C LEU A 31 23.74 -5.19 -4.40
N ASP A 32 24.03 -3.89 -4.35
CA ASP A 32 23.15 -2.89 -3.75
C ASP A 32 21.81 -2.83 -4.50
N LEU A 33 21.85 -2.90 -5.84
CA LEU A 33 20.64 -2.99 -6.68
C LEU A 33 19.83 -4.25 -6.38
N GLY A 34 20.50 -5.40 -6.29
CA GLY A 34 19.85 -6.66 -5.95
C GLY A 34 19.16 -6.59 -4.59
N LEU A 35 19.85 -6.06 -3.58
CA LEU A 35 19.30 -5.88 -2.22
C LEU A 35 18.11 -4.92 -2.22
N LEU A 36 18.23 -3.76 -2.90
CA LEU A 36 17.15 -2.79 -3.07
C LEU A 36 15.91 -3.46 -3.69
N VAL A 37 16.05 -4.09 -4.85
CA VAL A 37 14.94 -4.66 -5.61
C VAL A 37 14.30 -5.82 -4.86
N VAL A 38 15.08 -6.76 -4.33
CA VAL A 38 14.55 -7.93 -3.61
C VAL A 38 13.81 -7.50 -2.36
N MET A 39 14.40 -6.63 -1.54
CA MET A 39 13.73 -6.15 -0.32
C MET A 39 12.50 -5.31 -0.64
N TYR A 40 12.54 -4.53 -1.72
CA TYR A 40 11.37 -3.78 -2.22
C TYR A 40 10.24 -4.75 -2.54
N LEU A 41 10.50 -5.75 -3.38
CA LEU A 41 9.51 -6.76 -3.76
C LEU A 41 8.95 -7.53 -2.56
N VAL A 42 9.80 -7.99 -1.64
CA VAL A 42 9.36 -8.71 -0.44
C VAL A 42 8.37 -7.86 0.36
N SER A 43 8.73 -6.62 0.67
CA SER A 43 7.90 -5.75 1.50
C SER A 43 6.65 -5.24 0.80
N MET A 44 6.77 -4.81 -0.44
CA MET A 44 5.65 -4.28 -1.22
C MET A 44 4.65 -5.39 -1.54
N LEU A 45 5.08 -6.61 -1.91
CA LEU A 45 4.16 -7.74 -2.03
C LEU A 45 3.53 -8.10 -0.68
N GLY A 46 4.25 -7.91 0.43
CA GLY A 46 3.69 -7.98 1.77
C GLY A 46 2.51 -7.04 1.99
N VAL A 47 2.60 -5.80 1.50
CA VAL A 47 1.51 -4.83 1.55
C VAL A 47 0.40 -5.20 0.56
N THR A 48 0.72 -5.38 -0.72
CA THR A 48 -0.27 -5.55 -1.79
C THR A 48 -0.98 -6.91 -1.74
N VAL A 49 -0.24 -8.01 -1.61
CA VAL A 49 -0.82 -9.36 -1.51
C VAL A 49 -1.34 -9.60 -0.09
N GLY A 50 -0.57 -9.23 0.92
CA GLY A 50 -0.85 -9.51 2.32
C GLY A 50 -1.87 -8.57 2.95
N PHE A 51 -1.47 -7.33 3.23
CA PHE A 51 -2.33 -6.38 3.93
C PHE A 51 -3.59 -6.06 3.12
N HIS A 52 -3.43 -5.79 1.83
CA HIS A 52 -4.49 -5.27 0.98
C HIS A 52 -5.40 -6.39 0.45
N ARG A 53 -4.93 -7.23 -0.47
CA ARG A 53 -5.80 -8.21 -1.16
C ARG A 53 -6.25 -9.36 -0.25
N LEU A 54 -5.38 -9.85 0.63
CA LEU A 54 -5.68 -10.97 1.53
C LEU A 54 -6.42 -10.53 2.80
N LEU A 55 -5.84 -9.64 3.59
CA LEU A 55 -6.36 -9.32 4.92
C LEU A 55 -7.47 -8.27 4.90
N THR A 56 -7.37 -7.24 4.05
CA THR A 56 -8.41 -6.21 3.94
C THR A 56 -9.61 -6.74 3.16
N HIS A 57 -9.38 -7.19 1.93
CA HIS A 57 -10.45 -7.47 0.97
C HIS A 57 -10.86 -8.93 0.84
N ARG A 58 -10.08 -9.85 1.43
CA ARG A 58 -10.35 -11.29 1.37
C ARG A 58 -10.58 -11.77 -0.06
N GLY A 59 -9.72 -11.31 -0.98
CA GLY A 59 -9.77 -11.67 -2.39
C GLY A 59 -9.37 -13.12 -2.65
N PHE A 60 -8.69 -13.75 -1.70
CA PHE A 60 -8.40 -15.19 -1.71
C PHE A 60 -8.24 -15.71 -0.27
N GLU A 61 -8.20 -17.02 -0.13
CA GLU A 61 -7.89 -17.71 1.12
C GLU A 61 -6.53 -18.44 1.00
N THR A 62 -5.83 -18.54 2.13
CA THR A 62 -4.55 -19.26 2.25
C THR A 62 -4.37 -19.76 3.69
N THR A 63 -3.31 -20.53 3.94
CA THR A 63 -3.02 -21.10 5.26
C THR A 63 -2.68 -20.01 6.28
N ASN A 64 -2.87 -20.29 7.57
CA ASN A 64 -2.51 -19.35 8.64
C ASN A 64 -1.01 -19.00 8.64
N THR A 65 -0.16 -19.94 8.24
CA THR A 65 1.29 -19.72 8.08
C THR A 65 1.57 -18.68 7.01
N LEU A 66 0.96 -18.80 5.83
CA LEU A 66 1.13 -17.83 4.75
C LEU A 66 0.50 -16.48 5.09
N ARG A 67 -0.65 -16.46 5.75
CA ARG A 67 -1.24 -15.21 6.29
C ARG A 67 -0.26 -14.49 7.21
N PHE A 68 0.38 -15.23 8.12
CA PHE A 68 1.38 -14.67 9.03
C PHE A 68 2.63 -14.19 8.29
N MET A 69 3.17 -14.99 7.37
CA MET A 69 4.31 -14.63 6.53
C MET A 69 4.07 -13.32 5.76
N TRP A 70 2.94 -13.21 5.08
CA TRP A 70 2.56 -12.00 4.35
C TRP A 70 2.42 -10.80 5.29
N ALA A 71 1.89 -11.00 6.50
CA ALA A 71 1.80 -9.92 7.48
C ALA A 71 3.17 -9.45 7.97
N VAL A 72 4.14 -10.37 8.14
CA VAL A 72 5.53 -10.05 8.49
C VAL A 72 6.20 -9.27 7.36
N PHE A 73 6.08 -9.73 6.11
CA PHE A 73 6.63 -9.03 4.95
C PHE A 73 6.03 -7.63 4.80
N GLY A 74 4.71 -7.48 4.95
CA GLY A 74 4.06 -6.17 4.91
C GLY A 74 4.55 -5.27 6.04
N SER A 75 4.81 -5.80 7.23
CA SER A 75 5.35 -5.03 8.36
C SER A 75 6.76 -4.48 8.09
N MET A 76 7.55 -5.13 7.24
CA MET A 76 8.86 -4.62 6.82
C MET A 76 8.75 -3.34 5.96
N SER A 77 7.56 -2.96 5.47
CA SER A 77 7.34 -1.71 4.72
C SER A 77 7.38 -0.45 5.60
N VAL A 78 7.23 -0.59 6.92
CA VAL A 78 7.12 0.54 7.87
C VAL A 78 5.84 1.38 7.63
N GLU A 79 4.75 0.77 7.16
CA GLU A 79 3.47 1.45 6.93
C GLU A 79 2.47 1.30 8.09
N ALA A 80 2.95 1.22 9.32
CA ALA A 80 2.18 0.91 10.53
C ALA A 80 1.88 -0.60 10.76
N PRO A 81 1.53 -1.00 12.00
CA PRO A 81 1.17 -2.36 12.33
C PRO A 81 -0.02 -2.89 11.52
N VAL A 82 0.02 -4.19 11.18
CA VAL A 82 -0.97 -4.84 10.29
C VAL A 82 -2.43 -4.60 10.68
N LEU A 83 -2.78 -4.59 11.96
CA LEU A 83 -4.17 -4.36 12.39
C LEU A 83 -4.58 -2.90 12.16
N GLN A 84 -3.68 -1.95 12.42
CA GLN A 84 -3.92 -0.54 12.16
C GLN A 84 -4.05 -0.27 10.66
N TRP A 85 -3.13 -0.78 9.85
CA TRP A 85 -3.17 -0.62 8.39
C TRP A 85 -4.49 -1.14 7.81
N VAL A 86 -4.88 -2.38 8.17
CA VAL A 86 -6.13 -2.98 7.65
C VAL A 86 -7.37 -2.23 8.15
N ALA A 87 -7.39 -1.78 9.41
CA ALA A 87 -8.52 -1.02 9.93
C ALA A 87 -8.67 0.34 9.22
N MET A 88 -7.57 1.06 9.04
CA MET A 88 -7.53 2.33 8.31
C MET A 88 -7.98 2.14 6.86
N HIS A 89 -7.49 1.09 6.18
CA HIS A 89 -7.86 0.83 4.79
C HIS A 89 -9.34 0.44 4.61
N ARG A 90 -9.88 -0.38 5.53
CA ARG A 90 -11.32 -0.70 5.54
C ARG A 90 -12.17 0.55 5.79
N ARG A 91 -11.72 1.46 6.67
CA ARG A 91 -12.39 2.76 6.88
C ARG A 91 -12.31 3.63 5.63
N HIS A 92 -11.15 3.71 4.98
CA HIS A 92 -10.98 4.47 3.74
C HIS A 92 -11.97 4.00 2.66
N HIS A 93 -12.15 2.69 2.44
CA HIS A 93 -13.16 2.20 1.49
C HIS A 93 -14.61 2.59 1.83
N GLN A 94 -14.93 2.82 3.12
CA GLN A 94 -16.27 3.24 3.54
C GLN A 94 -16.51 4.73 3.27
N TYR A 95 -15.48 5.56 3.39
CA TYR A 95 -15.57 7.02 3.33
C TYR A 95 -14.75 7.65 2.21
N SER A 96 -14.29 6.86 1.23
CA SER A 96 -13.38 7.27 0.16
C SER A 96 -13.84 8.57 -0.49
N ASP A 97 -12.95 9.56 -0.51
CA ASP A 97 -13.23 10.90 -1.05
C ASP A 97 -14.35 11.71 -0.37
N ALA A 98 -14.83 11.28 0.79
CA ALA A 98 -15.66 12.10 1.67
C ALA A 98 -14.80 13.12 2.46
N PRO A 99 -15.39 14.20 3.00
CA PRO A 99 -14.62 15.21 3.73
C PRO A 99 -13.85 14.69 4.96
N ASP A 100 -14.29 13.59 5.57
CA ASP A 100 -13.65 12.94 6.72
C ASP A 100 -12.61 11.87 6.35
N ASP A 101 -12.39 11.64 5.05
CA ASP A 101 -11.31 10.78 4.55
C ASP A 101 -9.98 11.54 4.60
N PRO A 102 -9.05 11.14 5.49
CA PRO A 102 -7.75 11.80 5.60
C PRO A 102 -6.90 11.61 4.34
N HIS A 103 -7.22 10.62 3.50
CA HIS A 103 -6.51 10.35 2.25
C HIS A 103 -7.09 11.12 1.05
N SER A 104 -8.19 11.87 1.20
CA SER A 104 -8.81 12.53 0.06
C SER A 104 -8.08 13.81 -0.36
N PRO A 105 -7.76 13.98 -1.65
CA PRO A 105 -7.16 15.19 -2.17
C PRO A 105 -8.16 16.31 -2.50
N HIS A 106 -9.49 16.09 -2.38
CA HIS A 106 -10.50 16.96 -3.02
C HIS A 106 -11.09 18.06 -2.12
N HIS A 107 -10.73 18.10 -0.83
CA HIS A 107 -11.39 18.98 0.17
C HIS A 107 -10.50 20.08 0.76
N SER A 108 -9.50 20.55 0.00
CA SER A 108 -8.47 21.48 0.50
C SER A 108 -8.59 22.93 -0.02
N GLY A 109 -9.74 23.30 -0.59
CA GLY A 109 -10.04 24.65 -1.10
C GLY A 109 -9.78 24.84 -2.60
N PRO A 110 -10.12 26.02 -3.16
CA PRO A 110 -10.04 26.26 -4.60
C PRO A 110 -8.62 26.60 -5.10
N GLY A 111 -8.42 26.44 -6.40
CA GLY A 111 -7.22 26.88 -7.12
C GLY A 111 -5.97 26.04 -6.85
N LEU A 112 -4.82 26.52 -7.35
CA LEU A 112 -3.55 25.80 -7.27
C LEU A 112 -3.11 25.53 -5.82
N VAL A 113 -3.33 26.48 -4.91
CA VAL A 113 -2.95 26.33 -3.50
C VAL A 113 -3.78 25.24 -2.83
N GLY A 114 -5.10 25.23 -3.06
CA GLY A 114 -5.97 24.18 -2.53
C GLY A 114 -5.62 22.80 -3.10
N TRP A 115 -5.33 22.74 -4.40
CA TRP A 115 -4.86 21.52 -5.05
C TRP A 115 -3.55 20.99 -4.45
N LEU A 116 -2.54 21.85 -4.24
CA LEU A 116 -1.26 21.46 -3.63
C LEU A 116 -1.44 20.97 -2.18
N LYS A 117 -2.30 21.62 -1.41
CA LYS A 117 -2.64 21.19 -0.05
C LYS A 117 -3.31 19.82 -0.05
N GLY A 118 -4.28 19.60 -0.96
CA GLY A 118 -4.97 18.33 -1.11
C GLY A 118 -4.02 17.20 -1.50
N PHE A 119 -3.15 17.45 -2.50
CA PHE A 119 -2.12 16.49 -2.89
C PHE A 119 -1.19 16.14 -1.71
N PHE A 120 -0.66 17.15 -1.00
CA PHE A 120 0.22 16.91 0.14
C PHE A 120 -0.48 16.12 1.25
N ARG A 121 -1.73 16.47 1.57
CA ARG A 121 -2.54 15.76 2.56
C ARG A 121 -2.70 14.27 2.20
N ALA A 122 -3.12 13.98 0.97
CA ALA A 122 -3.33 12.63 0.47
C ALA A 122 -2.02 11.83 0.32
N HIS A 123 -0.90 12.49 0.00
CA HIS A 123 0.38 11.84 -0.23
C HIS A 123 1.14 11.55 1.07
N VAL A 124 1.20 12.48 2.03
CA VAL A 124 2.00 12.27 3.25
C VAL A 124 1.42 12.96 4.49
N GLY A 125 0.62 14.00 4.32
CA GLY A 125 0.08 14.79 5.43
C GLY A 125 -0.76 13.96 6.40
N TRP A 126 -1.58 13.03 5.87
CA TRP A 126 -2.42 12.13 6.66
C TRP A 126 -1.63 11.31 7.69
N ALA A 127 -0.38 10.96 7.40
CA ALA A 127 0.44 10.15 8.30
C ALA A 127 0.79 10.89 9.59
N PHE A 128 0.67 12.22 9.61
CA PHE A 128 0.88 13.05 10.80
C PHE A 128 -0.41 13.34 11.58
N GLU A 129 -1.57 12.99 11.02
CA GLU A 129 -2.86 13.13 11.72
C GLU A 129 -3.02 12.00 12.76
N PRO A 130 -3.68 12.26 13.91
CA PRO A 130 -4.01 11.21 14.86
C PRO A 130 -4.88 10.12 14.24
N ASP A 131 -4.67 8.87 14.65
CA ASP A 131 -5.56 7.79 14.25
C ASP A 131 -7.01 8.08 14.71
N PRO A 132 -8.01 7.76 13.89
CA PRO A 132 -9.41 7.84 14.28
C PRO A 132 -9.72 6.96 15.49
N GLU A 133 -10.68 7.39 16.30
CA GLU A 133 -11.18 6.55 17.39
C GLU A 133 -11.88 5.29 16.86
N ASN A 134 -11.90 4.24 17.70
CA ASN A 134 -12.66 3.01 17.46
C ASN A 134 -12.28 2.21 16.20
N LEU A 135 -11.04 2.32 15.69
CA LEU A 135 -10.56 1.52 14.54
C LEU A 135 -10.75 0.00 14.69
N HIS A 136 -10.76 -0.52 15.92
CA HIS A 136 -10.97 -1.94 16.20
C HIS A 136 -12.31 -2.48 15.66
N ARG A 137 -13.33 -1.63 15.49
CA ARG A 137 -14.64 -2.01 14.91
C ARG A 137 -14.53 -2.52 13.47
N TYR A 138 -13.49 -2.09 12.75
CA TYR A 138 -13.26 -2.48 11.36
C TYR A 138 -12.60 -3.86 11.21
N ILE A 139 -12.06 -4.44 12.29
CA ILE A 139 -11.23 -5.65 12.24
C ILE A 139 -11.58 -6.73 13.27
N PRO A 140 -12.87 -6.98 13.60
CA PRO A 140 -13.23 -7.98 14.61
C PRO A 140 -12.78 -9.40 14.22
N ASP A 141 -12.64 -9.68 12.93
CA ASP A 141 -12.10 -10.92 12.39
C ASP A 141 -10.60 -11.10 12.68
N LEU A 142 -9.79 -10.04 12.52
CA LEU A 142 -8.35 -10.12 12.75
C LEU A 142 -8.01 -10.12 14.24
N LEU A 143 -8.81 -9.44 15.06
CA LEU A 143 -8.65 -9.45 16.52
C LEU A 143 -8.83 -10.85 17.11
N LYS A 144 -9.64 -11.71 16.48
CA LYS A 144 -9.80 -13.11 16.90
C LYS A 144 -8.59 -13.99 16.56
N SER A 145 -7.76 -13.60 15.59
CA SER A 145 -6.62 -14.39 15.12
C SER A 145 -5.37 -14.19 16.01
N PRO A 146 -4.89 -15.22 16.72
CA PRO A 146 -3.68 -15.09 17.56
C PRO A 146 -2.43 -14.75 16.74
N SER A 147 -2.29 -15.31 15.53
CA SER A 147 -1.14 -15.04 14.68
C SER A 147 -1.11 -13.59 14.17
N MET A 148 -2.27 -13.00 13.85
CA MET A 148 -2.35 -11.60 13.44
C MET A 148 -2.08 -10.64 14.62
N ARG A 149 -2.59 -10.95 15.82
CA ARG A 149 -2.24 -10.18 17.02
C ARG A 149 -0.75 -10.25 17.33
N PHE A 150 -0.12 -11.41 17.15
CA PHE A 150 1.32 -11.57 17.33
C PHE A 150 2.11 -10.80 16.27
N ALA A 151 1.75 -10.92 14.98
CA ALA A 151 2.38 -10.16 13.91
C ALA A 151 2.33 -8.65 14.18
N ASN A 152 1.17 -8.16 14.62
CA ASN A 152 0.96 -6.77 15.00
C ASN A 152 1.81 -6.33 16.19
N LYS A 153 1.83 -7.12 17.27
CA LYS A 153 2.63 -6.82 18.48
C LYS A 153 4.13 -6.75 18.17
N MET A 154 4.60 -7.59 17.26
CA MET A 154 6.00 -7.70 16.88
C MET A 154 6.40 -6.75 15.74
N PHE A 155 5.56 -5.77 15.38
CA PHE A 155 5.79 -4.83 14.28
C PHE A 155 7.21 -4.22 14.31
N ALA A 156 7.65 -3.69 15.45
CA ALA A 156 8.98 -3.10 15.58
C ALA A 156 10.13 -4.08 15.26
N VAL A 157 9.95 -5.37 15.60
CA VAL A 157 10.93 -6.42 15.28
C VAL A 157 10.95 -6.69 13.78
N TRP A 158 9.78 -6.75 13.14
CA TRP A 158 9.72 -6.94 11.68
C TRP A 158 10.30 -5.76 10.92
N VAL A 159 10.07 -4.53 11.37
CA VAL A 159 10.72 -3.33 10.84
C VAL A 159 12.24 -3.43 10.99
N ALA A 160 12.74 -3.78 12.19
CA ALA A 160 14.17 -3.94 12.42
C ALA A 160 14.78 -5.01 11.51
N LEU A 161 14.12 -6.16 11.33
CA LEU A 161 14.58 -7.19 10.39
C LEU A 161 14.57 -6.70 8.95
N GLY A 162 13.54 -5.96 8.53
CA GLY A 162 13.47 -5.37 7.19
C GLY A 162 14.65 -4.44 6.87
N LEU A 163 15.22 -3.78 7.89
CA LEU A 163 16.39 -2.92 7.76
C LEU A 163 17.71 -3.68 7.90
N LEU A 164 17.79 -4.65 8.82
CA LEU A 164 19.02 -5.35 9.18
C LEU A 164 19.36 -6.52 8.25
N ILE A 165 18.37 -7.20 7.66
CA ILE A 165 18.61 -8.29 6.71
C ILE A 165 19.52 -7.86 5.54
N PRO A 166 19.21 -6.79 4.79
CA PRO A 166 20.07 -6.38 3.68
C PRO A 166 21.45 -5.90 4.14
N ALA A 167 21.55 -5.33 5.35
CA ALA A 167 22.84 -4.98 5.95
C ALA A 167 23.70 -6.22 6.23
N VAL A 168 23.13 -7.25 6.86
CA VAL A 168 23.83 -8.50 7.15
C VAL A 168 24.25 -9.18 5.84
N VAL A 169 23.36 -9.26 4.85
CA VAL A 169 23.68 -9.87 3.56
C VAL A 169 24.80 -9.09 2.84
N GLY A 170 24.69 -7.76 2.76
CA GLY A 170 25.74 -6.92 2.15
C GLY A 170 27.09 -7.07 2.85
N GLY A 171 27.09 -7.12 4.18
CA GLY A 171 28.28 -7.31 4.99
C GLY A 171 28.93 -8.67 4.79
N LEU A 172 28.15 -9.74 4.77
CA LEU A 172 28.65 -11.11 4.59
C LEU A 172 29.13 -11.37 3.17
N VAL A 173 28.41 -10.90 2.14
CA VAL A 173 28.79 -11.12 0.74
C VAL A 173 30.09 -10.38 0.39
N THR A 174 30.26 -9.17 0.92
CA THR A 174 31.48 -8.35 0.69
C THR A 174 32.57 -8.59 1.73
N MET A 175 32.27 -9.35 2.80
CA MET A 175 33.12 -9.50 3.98
C MET A 175 33.59 -8.14 4.55
N SER A 176 32.72 -7.13 4.57
CA SER A 176 33.09 -5.76 4.93
C SER A 176 31.99 -4.99 5.66
N TRP A 177 32.39 -4.09 6.56
CA TRP A 177 31.46 -3.14 7.20
C TRP A 177 30.88 -2.14 6.21
N PHE A 178 31.62 -1.80 5.15
CA PHE A 178 31.12 -0.91 4.12
C PHE A 178 29.97 -1.55 3.33
N GLY A 179 30.08 -2.82 2.93
CA GLY A 179 28.96 -3.52 2.30
C GLY A 179 27.76 -3.72 3.24
N ALA A 180 28.00 -3.83 4.56
CA ALA A 180 26.90 -3.83 5.52
C ALA A 180 26.18 -2.46 5.55
N LEU A 181 26.95 -1.37 5.53
CA LEU A 181 26.41 -0.01 5.46
C LEU A 181 25.64 0.24 4.16
N THR A 182 26.20 -0.12 2.99
CA THR A 182 25.50 0.09 1.72
C THR A 182 24.26 -0.79 1.61
N GLY A 183 24.31 -2.04 2.10
CA GLY A 183 23.14 -2.91 2.20
C GLY A 183 22.03 -2.33 3.09
N PHE A 184 22.38 -1.77 4.26
CA PHE A 184 21.44 -1.07 5.13
C PHE A 184 20.81 0.16 4.45
N ILE A 185 21.63 0.96 3.75
CA ILE A 185 21.17 2.19 3.09
C ILE A 185 20.26 1.85 1.91
N TRP A 186 20.71 1.03 0.96
CA TRP A 186 19.97 0.75 -0.26
C TRP A 186 18.82 -0.23 -0.03
N GLY A 187 19.12 -1.42 0.52
CA GLY A 187 18.12 -2.46 0.77
C GLY A 187 17.19 -2.15 1.95
N GLY A 188 17.63 -1.33 2.90
CA GLY A 188 16.82 -0.87 4.04
C GLY A 188 16.17 0.48 3.78
N LEU A 189 16.92 1.57 3.93
CA LEU A 189 16.36 2.93 4.01
C LEU A 189 15.78 3.45 2.68
N VAL A 190 16.58 3.45 1.60
CA VAL A 190 16.13 3.93 0.27
C VAL A 190 14.94 3.10 -0.21
N ARG A 191 14.98 1.79 0.02
CA ARG A 191 13.86 0.89 -0.26
C ARG A 191 12.57 1.32 0.47
N VAL A 192 12.64 1.64 1.77
CA VAL A 192 11.47 2.14 2.53
C VAL A 192 10.94 3.42 1.88
N PHE A 193 11.82 4.38 1.59
CA PHE A 193 11.46 5.65 0.98
C PHE A 193 10.72 5.45 -0.35
N LEU A 194 11.26 4.63 -1.25
CA LEU A 194 10.63 4.35 -2.54
C LEU A 194 9.29 3.63 -2.36
N GLY A 195 9.21 2.67 -1.44
CA GLY A 195 7.98 1.92 -1.15
C GLY A 195 6.86 2.84 -0.66
N HIS A 196 7.17 3.70 0.31
CA HIS A 196 6.24 4.72 0.82
C HIS A 196 5.71 5.61 -0.29
N HIS A 197 6.58 6.20 -1.11
CA HIS A 197 6.12 7.07 -2.20
C HIS A 197 5.32 6.30 -3.26
N ALA A 198 5.60 5.02 -3.49
CA ALA A 198 4.80 4.18 -4.37
C ALA A 198 3.40 3.90 -3.80
N THR A 199 3.28 3.55 -2.52
CA THR A 199 1.97 3.30 -1.87
C THR A 199 1.17 4.58 -1.69
N TRP A 200 1.80 5.67 -1.26
CA TRP A 200 1.16 6.98 -1.10
C TRP A 200 0.71 7.60 -2.42
N SER A 201 1.38 7.26 -3.54
CA SER A 201 0.92 7.62 -4.88
C SER A 201 -0.43 7.00 -5.24
N VAL A 202 -0.80 5.88 -4.62
CA VAL A 202 -2.14 5.29 -4.78
C VAL A 202 -3.19 6.22 -4.18
N ASN A 203 -3.00 6.69 -2.95
CA ASN A 203 -3.96 7.62 -2.31
C ASN A 203 -4.02 8.99 -3.02
N SER A 204 -2.88 9.48 -3.53
CA SER A 204 -2.78 10.81 -4.12
C SER A 204 -3.00 10.81 -5.63
N ILE A 205 -2.06 10.27 -6.41
CA ILE A 205 -2.11 10.29 -7.87
C ILE A 205 -3.34 9.53 -8.38
N CYS A 206 -3.62 8.34 -7.85
CA CYS A 206 -4.76 7.56 -8.32
C CYS A 206 -6.12 8.15 -7.90
N HIS A 207 -6.22 9.14 -7.02
CA HIS A 207 -7.49 9.87 -6.78
C HIS A 207 -7.60 11.19 -7.55
N ILE A 208 -6.51 11.63 -8.20
CA ILE A 208 -6.47 12.89 -8.95
C ILE A 208 -6.41 12.65 -10.46
N TRP A 209 -5.60 11.70 -10.91
CA TRP A 209 -5.22 11.60 -12.32
C TRP A 209 -5.10 10.17 -12.84
N GLY A 210 -5.98 9.85 -13.79
CA GLY A 210 -5.99 8.58 -14.50
C GLY A 210 -7.31 8.33 -15.24
N LYS A 211 -7.53 7.07 -15.65
CA LYS A 211 -8.77 6.62 -16.34
C LYS A 211 -9.77 6.04 -15.34
N ARG A 212 -11.07 6.20 -15.59
CA ARG A 212 -12.15 5.58 -14.79
C ARG A 212 -13.04 4.67 -15.64
N PRO A 213 -12.56 3.49 -16.08
CA PRO A 213 -13.34 2.60 -16.93
C PRO A 213 -14.56 1.97 -16.24
N TYR A 214 -14.64 1.99 -14.91
CA TYR A 214 -15.74 1.42 -14.15
C TYR A 214 -16.38 2.45 -13.20
N GLU A 215 -17.67 2.29 -12.95
CA GLU A 215 -18.42 3.03 -11.95
C GLU A 215 -17.99 2.59 -10.55
N SER A 216 -17.62 3.57 -9.71
CA SER A 216 -17.32 3.44 -8.28
C SER A 216 -17.96 4.60 -7.51
N ASN A 217 -18.00 4.50 -6.18
CA ASN A 217 -18.62 5.53 -5.33
C ASN A 217 -17.66 6.68 -4.98
N ASP A 218 -16.54 6.81 -5.69
CA ASP A 218 -15.46 7.75 -5.39
C ASP A 218 -14.73 8.25 -6.64
N LEU A 219 -13.63 8.98 -6.44
CA LEU A 219 -12.85 9.61 -7.49
C LEU A 219 -11.56 8.82 -7.79
N SER A 220 -11.48 7.55 -7.41
CA SER A 220 -10.37 6.67 -7.79
C SER A 220 -10.19 6.56 -9.32
N THR A 221 -8.96 6.35 -9.77
CA THR A 221 -8.55 6.32 -11.18
C THR A 221 -7.46 5.27 -11.40
N ASN A 222 -7.41 4.74 -12.61
CA ASN A 222 -6.34 3.86 -13.07
C ASN A 222 -5.16 4.68 -13.59
N ASN A 223 -3.98 4.46 -13.02
CA ASN A 223 -2.73 5.06 -13.42
C ASN A 223 -1.67 3.98 -13.70
N ALA A 224 -1.15 3.93 -14.93
CA ALA A 224 -0.24 2.86 -15.36
C ALA A 224 1.13 2.94 -14.70
N LEU A 225 1.67 4.15 -14.46
CA LEU A 225 2.97 4.31 -13.81
C LEU A 225 2.89 3.80 -12.37
N VAL A 226 1.86 4.22 -11.63
CA VAL A 226 1.57 3.71 -10.28
C VAL A 226 1.32 2.20 -10.32
N GLY A 227 0.64 1.70 -11.36
CA GLY A 227 0.40 0.26 -11.56
C GLY A 227 1.70 -0.55 -11.63
N VAL A 228 2.75 -0.01 -12.25
CA VAL A 228 4.05 -0.69 -12.31
C VAL A 228 4.81 -0.57 -10.99
N VAL A 229 4.98 0.64 -10.46
CA VAL A 229 5.82 0.84 -9.26
C VAL A 229 5.18 0.30 -7.99
N ALA A 230 3.86 0.38 -7.87
CA ALA A 230 3.09 -0.19 -6.76
C ALA A 230 2.58 -1.62 -7.06
N LEU A 231 3.23 -2.34 -7.98
CA LEU A 231 3.03 -3.78 -8.18
C LEU A 231 1.59 -4.23 -8.48
N GLY A 232 0.81 -3.38 -9.15
CA GLY A 232 -0.59 -3.59 -9.55
C GLY A 232 -1.60 -2.66 -8.89
N GLU A 233 -1.20 -1.90 -7.86
CA GLU A 233 -2.14 -1.09 -7.07
C GLU A 233 -2.59 0.21 -7.75
N GLY A 234 -1.91 0.63 -8.82
CA GLY A 234 -2.33 1.77 -9.62
C GLY A 234 -3.58 1.55 -10.46
N TRP A 235 -4.10 0.32 -10.59
CA TRP A 235 -5.40 0.04 -11.20
C TRP A 235 -6.54 0.33 -10.19
N HIS A 236 -6.53 1.54 -9.66
CA HIS A 236 -7.26 1.87 -8.45
C HIS A 236 -8.77 2.01 -8.68
N ASN A 237 -9.20 2.55 -9.82
CA ASN A 237 -10.63 2.56 -10.17
C ASN A 237 -11.16 1.14 -10.37
N ASN A 238 -10.38 0.24 -10.98
CA ASN A 238 -10.79 -1.17 -11.06
C ASN A 238 -10.96 -1.78 -9.67
N HIS A 239 -10.01 -1.52 -8.77
CA HIS A 239 -10.05 -1.98 -7.39
C HIS A 239 -11.28 -1.44 -6.65
N HIS A 240 -11.55 -0.14 -6.69
CA HIS A 240 -12.70 0.45 -6.00
C HIS A 240 -14.05 0.05 -6.62
N ALA A 241 -14.09 -0.26 -7.91
CA ALA A 241 -15.26 -0.86 -8.54
C ALA A 241 -15.47 -2.33 -8.12
N PHE A 242 -14.41 -3.08 -7.82
CA PHE A 242 -14.46 -4.50 -7.46
C PHE A 242 -13.53 -4.83 -6.27
N PRO A 243 -13.81 -4.34 -5.05
CA PRO A 243 -12.84 -4.33 -3.96
C PRO A 243 -12.42 -5.74 -3.50
N THR A 244 -13.31 -6.73 -3.64
CA THR A 244 -13.01 -8.12 -3.25
C THR A 244 -12.26 -8.92 -4.32
N SER A 245 -11.95 -8.32 -5.49
CA SER A 245 -11.19 -8.99 -6.54
C SER A 245 -9.73 -9.19 -6.13
N ALA A 246 -9.17 -10.38 -6.33
CA ALA A 246 -7.75 -10.62 -6.17
C ALA A 246 -6.88 -10.01 -7.29
N ARG A 247 -7.51 -9.59 -8.39
CA ARG A 247 -6.87 -9.02 -9.59
C ARG A 247 -7.36 -7.59 -9.78
N HIS A 248 -6.44 -6.62 -9.74
CA HIS A 248 -6.77 -5.21 -9.97
C HIS A 248 -6.56 -4.84 -11.46
N GLY A 249 -5.54 -5.41 -12.12
CA GLY A 249 -5.34 -5.21 -13.56
C GLY A 249 -6.30 -6.05 -14.40
N LEU A 250 -7.50 -5.54 -14.70
CA LEU A 250 -8.59 -6.28 -15.36
C LEU A 250 -8.43 -6.40 -16.90
N GLU A 251 -7.63 -5.55 -17.51
CA GLU A 251 -7.28 -5.64 -18.94
C GLU A 251 -5.97 -6.42 -19.15
N TRP A 252 -5.73 -6.94 -20.37
CA TRP A 252 -4.57 -7.78 -20.66
C TRP A 252 -3.21 -7.06 -20.53
N TRP A 253 -3.18 -5.75 -20.79
CA TRP A 253 -1.99 -4.91 -20.75
C TRP A 253 -1.76 -4.30 -19.35
N GLN A 254 -2.72 -4.44 -18.43
CA GLN A 254 -2.63 -3.90 -17.09
C GLN A 254 -1.73 -4.78 -16.22
N PHE A 255 -0.43 -4.48 -16.23
CA PHE A 255 0.57 -5.21 -15.43
C PHE A 255 0.21 -5.19 -13.94
N ASP A 256 0.11 -6.38 -13.35
CA ASP A 256 -0.28 -6.58 -11.96
C ASP A 256 0.57 -7.73 -11.38
N LEU A 257 1.73 -7.38 -10.82
CA LEU A 257 2.66 -8.37 -10.26
C LEU A 257 2.05 -9.12 -9.08
N SER A 258 1.28 -8.42 -8.24
CA SER A 258 0.61 -9.03 -7.09
C SER A 258 -0.39 -10.11 -7.54
N TRP A 259 -1.12 -9.88 -8.64
CA TRP A 259 -1.96 -10.89 -9.25
C TRP A 259 -1.17 -12.09 -9.79
N ILE A 260 -0.04 -11.84 -10.46
CA ILE A 260 0.85 -12.90 -10.96
C ILE A 260 1.31 -13.80 -9.80
N VAL A 261 1.68 -13.20 -8.66
CA VAL A 261 2.06 -13.94 -7.44
C VAL A 261 0.89 -14.76 -6.88
N ILE A 262 -0.29 -14.16 -6.73
CA ILE A 262 -1.50 -14.87 -6.25
C ILE A 262 -1.87 -16.03 -7.18
N ARG A 263 -1.79 -15.83 -8.49
CA ARG A 263 -1.97 -16.88 -9.51
C ARG A 263 -0.97 -18.00 -9.39
N GLY A 264 0.30 -17.66 -9.18
CA GLY A 264 1.36 -18.65 -8.92
C GLY A 264 1.05 -19.47 -7.68
N MET A 265 0.70 -18.81 -6.57
CA MET A 265 0.26 -19.48 -5.34
C MET A 265 -0.94 -20.39 -5.57
N GLN A 266 -1.93 -19.95 -6.35
CA GLN A 266 -3.10 -20.75 -6.68
C GLN A 266 -2.73 -22.00 -7.48
N ALA A 267 -1.84 -21.87 -8.47
CA ALA A 267 -1.40 -22.97 -9.32
C ALA A 267 -0.71 -24.10 -8.54
N VAL A 268 0.00 -23.77 -7.45
CA VAL A 268 0.66 -24.75 -6.57
C VAL A 268 -0.16 -25.10 -5.32
N GLY A 269 -1.43 -24.70 -5.24
CA GLY A 269 -2.32 -25.04 -4.13
C GLY A 269 -2.10 -24.25 -2.83
N LEU A 270 -1.29 -23.18 -2.85
CA LEU A 270 -1.03 -22.31 -1.70
C LEU A 270 -2.10 -21.22 -1.53
N ALA A 271 -2.93 -20.96 -2.55
CA ALA A 271 -4.07 -20.05 -2.48
C ALA A 271 -5.32 -20.72 -3.08
N TRP A 272 -6.48 -20.48 -2.49
CA TRP A 272 -7.77 -21.02 -2.96
C TRP A 272 -8.89 -19.99 -2.78
N LYS A 273 -10.08 -20.31 -3.33
CA LYS A 273 -11.25 -19.40 -3.36
C LYS A 273 -10.87 -17.98 -3.84
N VAL A 274 -10.06 -17.92 -4.88
CA VAL A 274 -9.64 -16.67 -5.52
C VAL A 274 -10.85 -16.02 -6.18
N LYS A 275 -11.16 -14.79 -5.79
CA LYS A 275 -12.31 -14.01 -6.27
C LYS A 275 -11.91 -13.13 -7.44
N LEU A 276 -12.73 -13.13 -8.47
CA LEU A 276 -12.62 -12.29 -9.66
C LEU A 276 -14.03 -11.80 -10.04
N PRO A 277 -14.16 -10.59 -10.60
CA PRO A 277 -15.44 -10.14 -11.14
C PRO A 277 -15.86 -11.02 -12.32
N SER A 278 -17.15 -11.35 -12.39
CA SER A 278 -17.71 -12.06 -13.54
C SER A 278 -17.79 -11.12 -14.76
N ALA A 279 -17.97 -11.70 -15.96
CA ALA A 279 -18.20 -10.90 -17.17
C ALA A 279 -19.42 -9.98 -17.03
N THR A 280 -20.45 -10.45 -16.33
CA THR A 280 -21.65 -9.67 -16.02
C THR A 280 -21.34 -8.52 -15.05
N ASP A 281 -20.55 -8.75 -14.01
CA ASP A 281 -20.13 -7.68 -13.09
C ASP A 281 -19.35 -6.58 -13.80
N LEU A 282 -18.42 -6.99 -14.69
CA LEU A 282 -17.64 -6.08 -15.52
C LEU A 282 -18.51 -5.25 -16.46
N ALA A 283 -19.50 -5.87 -17.11
CA ALA A 283 -20.42 -5.19 -18.01
C ALA A 283 -21.31 -4.20 -17.25
N ASN A 284 -21.88 -4.62 -16.12
CA ASN A 284 -22.82 -3.81 -15.32
C ASN A 284 -22.18 -2.57 -14.71
N ARG A 285 -20.90 -2.63 -14.35
CA ARG A 285 -20.17 -1.48 -13.80
C ARG A 285 -19.36 -0.74 -14.86
N ARG A 286 -19.41 -1.12 -16.13
CA ARG A 286 -18.63 -0.41 -17.16
C ARG A 286 -19.18 1.02 -17.25
N ARG A 287 -18.28 1.99 -17.10
CA ARG A 287 -18.62 3.40 -17.23
C ARG A 287 -18.87 3.73 -18.69
N ASP A 288 -19.98 4.42 -18.96
CA ASP A 288 -20.20 5.03 -20.26
C ASP A 288 -19.18 6.17 -20.44
N PRO A 289 -18.35 6.15 -21.51
CA PRO A 289 -17.37 7.20 -21.80
C PRO A 289 -17.97 8.61 -21.85
N ASN A 290 -19.26 8.74 -22.12
CA ASN A 290 -19.97 10.01 -22.23
C ASN A 290 -20.52 10.52 -20.89
N THR A 291 -20.52 9.71 -19.84
CA THR A 291 -21.02 10.11 -18.52
C THR A 291 -19.97 10.96 -17.80
N ARG A 292 -20.34 12.21 -17.43
CA ARG A 292 -19.46 13.09 -16.66
C ARG A 292 -19.10 12.47 -15.31
N PRO A 293 -17.88 12.71 -14.78
CA PRO A 293 -17.51 12.22 -13.45
C PRO A 293 -18.48 12.71 -12.38
N PRO A 294 -18.76 11.88 -11.34
CA PRO A 294 -19.44 12.39 -10.17
C PRO A 294 -18.65 13.59 -9.62
N LEU A 295 -19.37 14.64 -9.21
CA LEU A 295 -18.76 15.75 -8.49
C LEU A 295 -18.32 15.27 -7.10
N PRO A 296 -17.25 15.83 -6.52
CA PRO A 296 -16.91 15.59 -5.12
C PRO A 296 -18.14 15.86 -4.25
N THR A 297 -18.50 14.93 -3.37
CA THR A 297 -19.67 15.08 -2.50
C THR A 297 -19.45 16.26 -1.56
N THR A 298 -20.31 17.27 -1.65
CA THR A 298 -20.42 18.30 -0.62
C THR A 298 -21.17 17.69 0.54
N SER A 299 -20.50 17.55 1.70
CA SER A 299 -21.06 16.97 2.92
C SER A 299 -22.35 17.68 3.36
N ASP A 300 -23.51 17.08 3.07
CA ASP A 300 -24.78 17.33 3.77
C ASP A 300 -25.53 16.02 4.10
N ALA A 301 -24.92 14.84 3.88
CA ALA A 301 -25.54 13.57 4.23
C ALA A 301 -25.29 13.26 5.72
N PRO A 302 -26.34 13.10 6.55
CA PRO A 302 -26.17 12.71 7.94
C PRO A 302 -25.53 11.33 8.03
N ILE A 303 -24.56 11.20 8.93
CA ILE A 303 -23.91 9.94 9.28
C ILE A 303 -25.01 8.95 9.72
N PRO A 304 -25.16 7.78 9.08
CA PRO A 304 -26.06 6.75 9.58
C PRO A 304 -25.61 6.36 10.99
N ASP A 305 -26.50 6.51 11.96
CA ASP A 305 -26.27 6.06 13.33
C ASP A 305 -25.87 4.58 13.31
N ALA A 306 -24.79 4.25 14.03
CA ALA A 306 -24.26 2.91 14.15
C ALA A 306 -25.09 2.07 15.15
N SER A 307 -26.42 2.12 15.01
CA SER A 307 -27.37 1.33 15.78
C SER A 307 -28.36 0.65 14.82
N ASN A 308 -27.91 -0.41 14.15
CA ASN A 308 -28.67 -1.61 13.77
C ASN A 308 -27.79 -2.64 13.05
#